data_AF-A0A2D6TVX1-F1
#
_entry.id   AF-A0A2D6TVX1-F1
#
_cell.length_a   1.000
_cell.length_b   1.000
_cell.length_c   1.000
_cell.angle_alpha   90.00
_cell.angle_beta   90.00
_cell.angle_gamma   90.00
#
_symmetry.space_group_name_H-M   'P 1'
#
loop_
_entity.id
_entity.type
_entity.pdbx_description
1 polymer ?
#
loop_
_entity_poly.entity_id
_entity_poly.type
_entity_poly.pdbx_seq_one_letter_code
_entity_poly.pdbx_strand_id
1 'polypeptide(L)'
;MIVFMRLLRALTFMALAIIISGCQSPVSHIHGASDEEINAEIRLQKEMVFTKAAEEAEHVEIIMHNILLKNAELCTNKARSVGFLVHNIDDYRGENKEIAESLYQLDHVQQVEIVYPHTDAHKYGLKKGDKIIAVNGIDVSSDKDKANKISDAFANNTQDINKVLILSDNTEREIALKAQEVCNYRMLYFPNSLEVNAMADGKRVFFMRGMYRIAKDDNELALIIGHEIAHNVMKHSKKKEWNSLWLRGLANAYNIALILRTPYVLNEDMVDYAINEVRDINSVDFEREADYIGMYFAERAGYDTSNAIRLWRKMAVEFSGSAIEKRNTHPATAERFVYLQKTHDEIKAKRQNNQPLIPEVTWRDDRIDIDLVDLSKADGTPDTPAYP
;
A
#
# COMPACT_ATOMS: atom_id res chain seq x y z
N MET A 1 71.64 15.15 -14.74
CA MET A 1 70.51 14.67 -15.57
C MET A 1 70.35 13.15 -15.56
N ILE A 2 71.39 12.38 -15.88
CA ILE A 2 71.34 10.89 -15.96
C ILE A 2 70.96 10.23 -14.62
N VAL A 3 71.50 10.70 -13.50
CA VAL A 3 71.19 10.17 -12.16
C VAL A 3 69.72 10.40 -11.77
N PHE A 4 69.16 11.57 -12.13
CA PHE A 4 67.77 11.92 -11.84
C PHE A 4 66.78 11.06 -12.64
N MET A 5 67.06 10.80 -13.93
CA MET A 5 66.25 9.89 -14.75
C MET A 5 66.31 8.44 -14.27
N ARG A 6 67.44 7.99 -13.70
CA ARG A 6 67.54 6.64 -13.10
C ARG A 6 66.72 6.53 -11.82
N LEU A 7 66.74 7.56 -10.97
CA LEU A 7 65.95 7.61 -9.73
C LEU A 7 64.45 7.63 -10.02
N LEU A 8 64.02 8.43 -11.01
CA LEU A 8 62.62 8.55 -11.40
C LEU A 8 62.08 7.24 -11.98
N ARG A 9 62.90 6.52 -12.78
CA ARG A 9 62.58 5.17 -13.27
C ARG A 9 62.48 4.16 -12.13
N ALA A 10 63.41 4.18 -11.18
CA ALA A 10 63.37 3.27 -10.03
C ALA A 10 62.12 3.50 -9.16
N LEU A 11 61.74 4.76 -8.93
CA LEU A 11 60.52 5.12 -8.19
C LEU A 11 59.24 4.74 -8.94
N THR A 12 59.19 4.89 -10.27
CA THR A 12 58.04 4.44 -11.06
C THR A 12 57.90 2.92 -11.09
N PHE A 13 59.02 2.17 -11.18
CA PHE A 13 59.00 0.71 -11.07
C PHE A 13 58.56 0.25 -9.67
N MET A 14 59.01 0.93 -8.61
CA MET A 14 58.61 0.60 -7.24
C MET A 14 57.13 0.92 -6.97
N ALA A 15 56.63 2.04 -7.47
CA ALA A 15 55.20 2.37 -7.40
C ALA A 15 54.33 1.35 -8.16
N LEU A 16 54.78 0.90 -9.35
CA LEU A 16 54.08 -0.13 -10.12
C LEU A 16 54.07 -1.49 -9.39
N ALA A 17 55.17 -1.87 -8.74
CA ALA A 17 55.25 -3.12 -7.96
C ALA A 17 54.35 -3.12 -6.70
N ILE A 18 54.14 -1.95 -6.08
CA ILE A 18 53.22 -1.78 -4.95
C ILE A 18 51.76 -1.90 -5.42
N ILE A 19 51.44 -1.39 -6.62
CA ILE A 19 50.09 -1.49 -7.21
C ILE A 19 49.75 -2.95 -7.58
N ILE A 20 50.74 -3.75 -8.00
CA ILE A 20 50.51 -5.16 -8.41
C ILE A 20 50.46 -6.11 -7.20
N SER A 21 51.05 -5.74 -6.06
CA SER A 21 51.08 -6.59 -4.84
C SER A 21 49.86 -6.41 -3.92
N GLY A 22 48.91 -5.53 -4.27
CA GLY A 22 47.73 -5.22 -3.44
C GLY A 22 46.53 -6.18 -3.56
N CYS A 23 46.55 -7.16 -4.48
CA CYS A 23 45.44 -8.11 -4.61
C CYS A 23 45.74 -9.40 -3.85
N GLN A 24 45.35 -9.45 -2.57
CA GLN A 24 45.39 -10.67 -1.78
C GLN A 24 44.09 -11.46 -2.05
N SER A 25 44.21 -12.63 -2.68
CA SER A 25 43.06 -13.53 -2.87
C SER A 25 42.71 -14.24 -1.55
N PRO A 26 41.44 -14.65 -1.34
CA PRO A 26 41.07 -15.43 -0.17
C PRO A 26 41.94 -16.69 -0.07
N VAL A 27 42.55 -16.93 1.09
CA VAL A 27 43.38 -18.11 1.39
C VAL A 27 42.57 -19.29 1.95
N SER A 28 41.27 -19.08 2.17
CA SER A 28 40.37 -20.09 2.70
C SER A 28 40.06 -21.15 1.66
N HIS A 29 40.20 -22.43 2.04
CA HIS A 29 39.61 -23.53 1.29
C HIS A 29 38.10 -23.53 1.51
N ILE A 30 37.34 -23.14 0.49
CA ILE A 30 35.88 -23.22 0.47
C ILE A 30 35.52 -24.55 -0.23
N HIS A 31 34.55 -25.28 0.29
CA HIS A 31 34.01 -26.45 -0.41
C HIS A 31 33.45 -26.02 -1.77
N GLY A 32 33.76 -26.76 -2.83
CA GLY A 32 33.12 -26.55 -4.13
C GLY A 32 31.66 -26.99 -4.08
N ALA A 33 30.79 -26.27 -4.78
CA ALA A 33 29.42 -26.70 -5.08
C ALA A 33 29.32 -26.95 -6.58
N SER A 34 28.56 -27.98 -6.96
CA SER A 34 28.24 -28.22 -8.37
C SER A 34 27.25 -27.18 -8.89
N ASP A 35 27.26 -26.94 -10.20
CA ASP A 35 26.27 -26.08 -10.84
C ASP A 35 24.83 -26.57 -10.61
N GLU A 36 24.63 -27.88 -10.46
CA GLU A 36 23.33 -28.47 -10.15
C GLU A 36 22.84 -28.08 -8.75
N GLU A 37 23.71 -28.18 -7.73
CA GLU A 37 23.40 -27.74 -6.36
C GLU A 37 23.10 -26.24 -6.30
N ILE A 38 23.89 -25.42 -7.00
CA ILE A 38 23.69 -23.97 -7.05
C ILE A 38 22.36 -23.63 -7.74
N ASN A 39 22.05 -24.26 -8.88
CA ASN A 39 20.81 -23.99 -9.60
C ASN A 39 19.56 -24.48 -8.84
N ALA A 40 19.66 -25.59 -8.12
CA ALA A 40 18.60 -26.06 -7.24
C ALA A 40 18.31 -25.05 -6.12
N GLU A 41 19.36 -24.52 -5.47
CA GLU A 41 19.22 -23.50 -4.43
C GLU A 41 18.68 -22.17 -5.00
N ILE A 42 19.13 -21.73 -6.18
CA ILE A 42 18.57 -20.54 -6.85
C ILE A 42 17.06 -20.68 -7.05
N ARG A 43 16.59 -21.85 -7.51
CA ARG A 43 15.15 -22.10 -7.68
C ARG A 43 14.40 -22.00 -6.35
N LEU A 44 14.92 -22.64 -5.29
CA LEU A 44 14.33 -22.57 -3.95
C LEU A 44 14.25 -21.13 -3.44
N GLN A 45 15.32 -20.35 -3.57
CA GLN A 45 15.35 -18.95 -3.14
C GLN A 45 14.34 -18.10 -3.91
N LYS A 46 14.19 -18.32 -5.22
CA LYS A 46 13.18 -17.62 -6.03
C LYS A 46 11.75 -17.96 -5.62
N GLU A 47 11.45 -19.24 -5.39
CA GLU A 47 10.15 -19.69 -4.88
C GLU A 47 9.85 -19.07 -3.50
N MET A 48 10.84 -19.00 -2.61
CA MET A 48 10.71 -18.36 -1.30
C MET A 48 10.44 -16.86 -1.41
N VAL A 49 11.14 -16.15 -2.30
CA VAL A 49 10.92 -14.71 -2.55
C VAL A 49 9.50 -14.47 -3.05
N PHE A 50 9.05 -15.26 -4.04
CA PHE A 50 7.72 -15.16 -4.61
C PHE A 50 6.63 -15.46 -3.57
N THR A 51 6.76 -16.59 -2.85
CA THR A 51 5.80 -16.99 -1.81
C THR A 51 5.70 -15.93 -0.74
N LYS A 52 6.85 -15.40 -0.27
CA LYS A 52 6.85 -14.36 0.75
C LYS A 52 6.18 -13.08 0.28
N ALA A 53 6.42 -12.67 -0.97
CA ALA A 53 5.76 -11.51 -1.55
C ALA A 53 4.24 -11.69 -1.65
N ALA A 54 3.78 -12.89 -2.05
CA ALA A 54 2.37 -13.22 -2.14
C ALA A 54 1.68 -13.24 -0.77
N GLU A 55 2.32 -13.81 0.25
CA GLU A 55 1.82 -13.78 1.64
C GLU A 55 1.67 -12.35 2.18
N GLU A 56 2.68 -11.51 1.97
CA GLU A 56 2.64 -10.11 2.42
C GLU A 56 1.55 -9.32 1.69
N ALA A 57 1.38 -9.53 0.38
CA ALA A 57 0.33 -8.93 -0.43
C ALA A 57 -1.07 -9.36 0.02
N GLU A 58 -1.29 -10.66 0.20
CA GLU A 58 -2.55 -11.23 0.69
C GLU A 58 -2.91 -10.66 2.07
N HIS A 59 -1.91 -10.54 2.96
CA HIS A 59 -2.11 -10.01 4.30
C HIS A 59 -2.62 -8.56 4.29
N VAL A 60 -1.96 -7.66 3.56
CA VAL A 60 -2.40 -6.25 3.49
C VAL A 60 -3.73 -6.09 2.74
N GLU A 61 -4.00 -6.95 1.74
CA GLU A 61 -5.25 -6.95 0.99
C GLU A 61 -6.44 -7.36 1.86
N ILE A 62 -6.30 -8.40 2.70
CA ILE A 62 -7.34 -8.83 3.65
C ILE A 62 -7.65 -7.73 4.66
N ILE A 63 -6.62 -7.08 5.21
CA ILE A 63 -6.80 -5.97 6.16
C ILE A 63 -7.53 -4.81 5.47
N MET A 64 -7.08 -4.42 4.27
CA MET A 64 -7.69 -3.36 3.49
C MET A 64 -9.16 -3.67 3.17
N HIS A 65 -9.48 -4.87 2.68
CA HIS A 65 -10.85 -5.25 2.35
C HIS A 65 -11.79 -5.13 3.55
N ASN A 66 -11.38 -5.61 4.72
CA ASN A 66 -12.19 -5.47 5.94
C ASN A 66 -12.45 -4.00 6.28
N ILE A 67 -11.43 -3.13 6.14
CA ILE A 67 -11.60 -1.68 6.31
C ILE A 67 -12.59 -1.11 5.28
N LEU A 68 -12.44 -1.43 4.00
CA LEU A 68 -13.33 -0.95 2.93
C LEU A 68 -14.78 -1.41 3.14
N LEU A 69 -14.98 -2.64 3.63
CA LEU A 69 -16.29 -3.23 3.90
C LEU A 69 -16.98 -2.56 5.09
N LYS A 70 -16.26 -2.35 6.20
CA LYS A 70 -16.83 -1.82 7.46
C LYS A 70 -17.05 -0.31 7.43
N ASN A 71 -16.47 0.38 6.45
CA ASN A 71 -16.55 1.82 6.28
C ASN A 71 -17.30 2.24 5.01
N ALA A 72 -17.94 1.31 4.31
CA ALA A 72 -18.65 1.57 3.05
C ALA A 72 -19.64 2.74 3.12
N GLU A 73 -20.32 2.92 4.26
CA GLU A 73 -21.27 4.04 4.46
C GLU A 73 -20.61 5.42 4.48
N LEU A 74 -19.32 5.49 4.82
CA LEU A 74 -18.53 6.73 4.92
C LEU A 74 -17.82 7.09 3.60
N CYS A 75 -17.97 6.27 2.56
CA CYS A 75 -17.31 6.45 1.27
C CYS A 75 -18.27 7.00 0.21
N THR A 76 -17.84 8.02 -0.53
CA THR A 76 -18.60 8.53 -1.69
C THR A 76 -18.41 7.63 -2.92
N ASN A 77 -17.23 7.02 -3.08
CA ASN A 77 -16.94 6.09 -4.16
C ASN A 77 -17.12 4.65 -3.67
N LYS A 78 -18.12 3.95 -4.20
CA LYS A 78 -18.53 2.63 -3.72
C LYS A 78 -18.55 1.60 -4.85
N ALA A 79 -18.34 0.35 -4.49
CA ALA A 79 -18.45 -0.81 -5.35
C ALA A 79 -19.19 -1.93 -4.61
N ARG A 80 -19.36 -3.07 -5.27
CA ARG A 80 -19.88 -4.29 -4.67
C ARG A 80 -18.82 -5.39 -4.74
N SER A 81 -18.61 -6.09 -3.63
CA SER A 81 -17.67 -7.22 -3.52
C SER A 81 -18.43 -8.48 -3.13
N VAL A 82 -18.26 -9.57 -3.89
CA VAL A 82 -18.74 -10.91 -3.53
C VAL A 82 -17.80 -11.64 -2.57
N GLY A 83 -16.67 -11.04 -2.21
CA GLY A 83 -15.84 -11.49 -1.11
C GLY A 83 -14.65 -12.38 -1.46
N PHE A 84 -14.16 -12.36 -2.69
CA PHE A 84 -12.91 -13.03 -3.06
C PHE A 84 -12.27 -12.39 -4.31
N LEU A 85 -10.97 -12.66 -4.51
CA LEU A 85 -10.21 -12.33 -5.72
C LEU A 85 -9.84 -13.61 -6.48
N VAL A 86 -9.57 -13.43 -7.77
CA VAL A 86 -9.14 -14.50 -8.66
C VAL A 86 -7.86 -14.10 -9.38
N HIS A 87 -7.09 -15.10 -9.78
CA HIS A 87 -5.94 -14.93 -10.65
C HIS A 87 -5.83 -16.10 -11.64
N ASN A 88 -5.02 -15.93 -12.67
CA ASN A 88 -4.62 -17.01 -13.57
C ASN A 88 -3.16 -16.81 -14.03
N ILE A 89 -2.67 -17.72 -14.88
CA ILE A 89 -1.29 -17.67 -15.35
C ILE A 89 -0.97 -16.41 -16.19
N ASP A 90 -1.98 -15.73 -16.71
CA ASP A 90 -1.84 -14.52 -17.51
C ASP A 90 -1.68 -13.24 -16.68
N ASP A 91 -1.89 -13.29 -15.36
CA ASP A 91 -1.61 -12.18 -14.44
C ASP A 91 -0.11 -12.06 -14.12
N TYR A 92 0.66 -13.11 -14.39
CA TYR A 92 2.09 -13.18 -14.13
C TYR A 92 2.93 -12.92 -15.39
N ARG A 93 4.14 -12.41 -15.19
CA ARG A 93 5.10 -12.05 -16.24
C ARG A 93 6.52 -12.46 -15.83
N GLY A 94 7.39 -12.69 -16.83
CA GLY A 94 8.79 -13.03 -16.60
C GLY A 94 8.96 -14.30 -15.76
N GLU A 95 9.97 -14.32 -14.91
CA GLU A 95 10.31 -15.47 -14.04
C GLU A 95 9.20 -15.82 -13.04
N ASN A 96 8.38 -14.85 -12.63
CA ASN A 96 7.26 -15.10 -11.72
C ASN A 96 6.18 -15.99 -12.35
N LYS A 97 6.09 -16.04 -13.69
CA LYS A 97 5.11 -16.87 -14.38
C LYS A 97 5.40 -18.35 -14.17
N GLU A 98 6.65 -18.77 -14.38
CA GLU A 98 7.08 -20.17 -14.20
C GLU A 98 6.95 -20.61 -12.74
N ILE A 99 7.29 -19.73 -11.81
CA ILE A 99 7.16 -19.99 -10.37
C ILE A 99 5.69 -20.13 -9.97
N ALA A 100 4.82 -19.22 -10.42
CA ALA A 100 3.39 -19.26 -10.13
C ALA A 100 2.71 -20.51 -10.73
N GLU A 101 3.07 -20.89 -11.96
CA GLU A 101 2.62 -22.14 -12.60
C GLU A 101 3.00 -23.36 -11.76
N SER A 102 4.26 -23.43 -11.31
CA SER A 102 4.77 -24.55 -10.50
C SER A 102 4.09 -24.63 -9.13
N LEU A 103 4.00 -23.50 -8.42
CA LEU A 103 3.52 -23.48 -7.03
C LEU A 103 2.00 -23.61 -6.92
N TYR A 104 1.26 -22.95 -7.81
CA TYR A 104 -0.20 -22.85 -7.74
C TYR A 104 -0.91 -23.73 -8.77
N GLN A 105 -0.17 -24.38 -9.67
CA GLN A 105 -0.72 -25.18 -10.78
C GLN A 105 -1.66 -24.36 -11.66
N LEU A 106 -1.28 -23.10 -11.88
CA LEU A 106 -2.08 -22.15 -12.66
C LEU A 106 -2.07 -22.49 -14.15
N ASP A 107 -3.24 -22.41 -14.74
CA ASP A 107 -3.44 -22.40 -16.19
C ASP A 107 -4.22 -21.12 -16.58
N HIS A 108 -4.87 -21.12 -17.73
CA HIS A 108 -5.67 -19.98 -18.19
C HIS A 108 -7.03 -19.84 -17.50
N VAL A 109 -7.45 -20.84 -16.71
CA VAL A 109 -8.69 -20.79 -15.93
C VAL A 109 -8.48 -19.91 -14.71
N GLN A 110 -9.49 -19.09 -14.39
CA GLN A 110 -9.46 -18.29 -13.16
C GLN A 110 -9.45 -19.20 -11.93
N GLN A 111 -8.55 -18.94 -11.01
CA GLN A 111 -8.42 -19.64 -9.74
C GLN A 111 -8.61 -18.64 -8.60
N VAL A 112 -9.29 -19.03 -7.53
CA VAL A 112 -9.46 -18.21 -6.34
C VAL A 112 -8.10 -17.96 -5.68
N GLU A 113 -7.74 -16.69 -5.57
CA GLU A 113 -6.47 -16.24 -5.00
C GLU A 113 -6.61 -15.92 -3.50
N ILE A 114 -7.62 -15.11 -3.16
CA ILE A 114 -7.89 -14.63 -1.80
C ILE A 114 -9.37 -14.78 -1.52
N VAL A 115 -9.72 -15.27 -0.32
CA VAL A 115 -11.10 -15.30 0.17
C VAL A 115 -11.21 -14.40 1.39
N TYR A 116 -12.04 -13.36 1.30
CA TYR A 116 -12.15 -12.36 2.35
C TYR A 116 -13.02 -12.87 3.51
N PRO A 117 -12.54 -12.78 4.77
CA PRO A 117 -13.33 -13.11 5.95
C PRO A 117 -14.64 -12.30 6.03
N HIS A 118 -15.63 -12.84 6.75
CA HIS A 118 -16.93 -12.19 6.97
C HIS A 118 -17.77 -11.92 5.71
N THR A 119 -17.46 -12.61 4.61
CA THR A 119 -18.23 -12.54 3.35
C THR A 119 -18.96 -13.86 3.07
N ASP A 120 -19.89 -13.83 2.11
CA ASP A 120 -20.58 -15.04 1.64
C ASP A 120 -19.61 -16.06 1.03
N ALA A 121 -18.57 -15.61 0.32
CA ALA A 121 -17.53 -16.50 -0.21
C ALA A 121 -16.85 -17.31 0.90
N HIS A 122 -16.44 -16.66 1.98
CA HIS A 122 -15.88 -17.34 3.16
C HIS A 122 -16.91 -18.25 3.84
N LYS A 123 -18.15 -17.77 4.04
CA LYS A 123 -19.24 -18.53 4.68
C LYS A 123 -19.59 -19.82 3.93
N TYR A 124 -19.61 -19.79 2.60
CA TYR A 124 -19.89 -20.97 1.77
C TYR A 124 -18.64 -21.82 1.50
N GLY A 125 -17.52 -21.50 2.17
CA GLY A 125 -16.31 -22.30 2.19
C GLY A 125 -15.57 -22.30 0.88
N LEU A 126 -15.62 -21.20 0.12
CA LEU A 126 -14.71 -20.99 -1.02
C LEU A 126 -13.27 -21.07 -0.52
N LYS A 127 -12.39 -21.72 -1.27
CA LYS A 127 -10.99 -21.93 -0.88
C LYS A 127 -10.05 -21.33 -1.92
N LYS A 128 -8.89 -20.85 -1.45
CA LYS A 128 -7.74 -20.57 -2.32
C LYS A 128 -7.43 -21.83 -3.14
N GLY A 129 -7.29 -21.68 -4.45
CA GLY A 129 -7.09 -22.80 -5.36
C GLY A 129 -8.33 -23.30 -6.11
N ASP A 130 -9.54 -22.93 -5.68
CA ASP A 130 -10.78 -23.31 -6.38
C ASP A 130 -10.80 -22.69 -7.80
N LYS A 131 -11.09 -23.48 -8.84
CA LYS A 131 -11.18 -22.97 -10.22
C LYS A 131 -12.58 -22.44 -10.52
N ILE A 132 -12.69 -21.28 -11.16
CA ILE A 132 -13.95 -20.68 -11.61
C ILE A 132 -14.30 -21.22 -13.00
N ILE A 133 -15.33 -22.06 -13.06
CA ILE A 133 -15.80 -22.68 -14.30
C ILE A 133 -16.80 -21.78 -15.01
N ALA A 134 -17.77 -21.22 -14.27
CA ALA A 134 -18.77 -20.33 -14.82
C ALA A 134 -19.15 -19.20 -13.87
N VAL A 135 -19.51 -18.04 -14.43
CA VAL A 135 -20.05 -16.90 -13.70
C VAL A 135 -21.44 -16.60 -14.24
N ASN A 136 -22.45 -16.56 -13.37
CA ASN A 136 -23.85 -16.41 -13.77
C ASN A 136 -24.32 -17.41 -14.85
N GLY A 137 -23.75 -18.61 -14.87
CA GLY A 137 -24.06 -19.65 -15.87
C GLY A 137 -23.37 -19.49 -17.22
N ILE A 138 -22.52 -18.48 -17.38
CA ILE A 138 -21.66 -18.32 -18.55
C ILE A 138 -20.33 -19.03 -18.26
N ASP A 139 -19.95 -20.01 -19.09
CA ASP A 139 -18.64 -20.67 -19.01
C ASP A 139 -17.53 -19.68 -19.35
N VAL A 140 -16.53 -19.63 -18.47
CA VAL A 140 -15.40 -18.70 -18.50
C VAL A 140 -14.07 -19.43 -18.42
N SER A 141 -14.10 -20.75 -18.27
CA SER A 141 -12.91 -21.61 -18.21
C SER A 141 -12.29 -21.88 -19.57
N SER A 142 -13.11 -21.89 -20.63
CA SER A 142 -12.67 -22.26 -21.98
C SER A 142 -12.22 -21.07 -22.85
N ASP A 143 -12.33 -19.83 -22.34
CA ASP A 143 -12.17 -18.61 -23.13
C ASP A 143 -11.35 -17.57 -22.35
N LYS A 144 -10.12 -17.37 -22.82
CA LYS A 144 -9.15 -16.45 -22.20
C LYS A 144 -9.66 -15.02 -22.10
N ASP A 145 -10.37 -14.52 -23.10
CA ASP A 145 -10.84 -13.13 -23.10
C ASP A 145 -11.98 -12.95 -22.09
N LYS A 146 -12.84 -13.97 -21.92
CA LYS A 146 -13.85 -13.98 -20.86
C LYS A 146 -13.21 -14.09 -19.48
N ALA A 147 -12.23 -14.98 -19.32
CA ALA A 147 -11.49 -15.15 -18.07
C ALA A 147 -10.84 -13.83 -17.61
N ASN A 148 -10.21 -13.10 -18.54
CA ASN A 148 -9.56 -11.81 -18.22
C ASN A 148 -10.57 -10.72 -17.85
N LYS A 149 -11.68 -10.60 -18.59
CA LYS A 149 -12.76 -9.65 -18.25
C LYS A 149 -13.36 -9.89 -16.87
N ILE A 150 -13.37 -11.14 -16.44
CA ILE A 150 -13.90 -11.53 -15.13
C ILE A 150 -12.92 -11.22 -14.01
N SER A 151 -11.61 -11.39 -14.24
CA SER A 151 -10.59 -10.93 -13.29
C SER A 151 -10.77 -9.44 -12.97
N ASP A 152 -10.95 -8.61 -14.01
CA ASP A 152 -11.24 -7.18 -13.83
C ASP A 152 -12.51 -6.94 -13.00
N ALA A 153 -13.58 -7.73 -13.22
CA ALA A 153 -14.80 -7.60 -12.42
C ALA A 153 -14.55 -7.95 -10.94
N PHE A 154 -13.87 -9.06 -10.66
CA PHE A 154 -13.51 -9.47 -9.29
C PHE A 154 -12.63 -8.44 -8.57
N ALA A 155 -11.71 -7.81 -9.28
CA ALA A 155 -10.82 -6.79 -8.72
C ALA A 155 -11.49 -5.42 -8.50
N ASN A 156 -12.62 -5.11 -9.15
CA ASN A 156 -13.22 -3.77 -9.14
C ASN A 156 -14.64 -3.74 -8.59
N ASN A 157 -15.55 -4.44 -9.27
CA ASN A 157 -16.96 -4.38 -8.95
C ASN A 157 -17.66 -5.65 -9.45
N THR A 158 -18.21 -6.37 -8.49
CA THR A 158 -18.86 -7.67 -8.68
C THR A 158 -20.37 -7.57 -8.47
N GLN A 159 -20.94 -6.37 -8.61
CA GLN A 159 -22.37 -6.11 -8.42
C GLN A 159 -23.28 -7.03 -9.25
N ASP A 160 -22.80 -7.42 -10.43
CA ASP A 160 -23.57 -8.23 -11.37
C ASP A 160 -23.32 -9.74 -11.17
N ILE A 161 -22.39 -10.13 -10.30
CA ILE A 161 -22.06 -11.53 -9.99
C ILE A 161 -22.93 -12.01 -8.82
N ASN A 162 -23.86 -12.92 -9.12
CA ASN A 162 -24.77 -13.48 -8.12
C ASN A 162 -24.54 -14.97 -7.87
N LYS A 163 -23.81 -15.64 -8.79
CA LYS A 163 -23.48 -17.05 -8.67
C LYS A 163 -22.21 -17.40 -9.42
N VAL A 164 -21.47 -18.35 -8.88
CA VAL A 164 -20.27 -18.93 -9.50
C VAL A 164 -20.35 -20.45 -9.45
N LEU A 165 -20.00 -21.10 -10.56
CA LEU A 165 -19.72 -22.52 -10.60
C LEU A 165 -18.22 -22.68 -10.41
N ILE A 166 -17.82 -23.44 -9.40
CA ILE A 166 -16.42 -23.71 -9.12
C ILE A 166 -16.10 -25.20 -9.19
N LEU A 167 -14.85 -25.51 -9.50
CA LEU A 167 -14.27 -26.84 -9.34
C LEU A 167 -13.34 -26.81 -8.13
N SER A 168 -13.72 -27.54 -7.08
CA SER A 168 -12.98 -27.66 -5.82
C SER A 168 -12.77 -29.13 -5.51
N ASP A 169 -11.53 -29.57 -5.29
CA ASP A 169 -11.21 -30.97 -5.00
C ASP A 169 -11.82 -31.96 -6.04
N ASN A 170 -11.76 -31.60 -7.34
CA ASN A 170 -12.36 -32.32 -8.47
C ASN A 170 -13.91 -32.44 -8.45
N THR A 171 -14.58 -31.65 -7.63
CA THR A 171 -16.04 -31.61 -7.53
C THR A 171 -16.56 -30.24 -7.95
N GLU A 172 -17.50 -30.22 -8.88
CA GLU A 172 -18.19 -28.99 -9.26
C GLU A 172 -19.26 -28.63 -8.24
N ARG A 173 -19.30 -27.36 -7.84
CA ARG A 173 -20.36 -26.81 -6.99
C ARG A 173 -20.73 -25.39 -7.41
N GLU A 174 -22.02 -25.11 -7.48
CA GLU A 174 -22.54 -23.76 -7.68
C GLU A 174 -22.70 -23.07 -6.32
N ILE A 175 -22.23 -21.84 -6.20
CA ILE A 175 -22.35 -21.01 -5.00
C ILE A 175 -23.10 -19.74 -5.38
N ALA A 176 -24.23 -19.51 -4.71
CA ALA A 176 -24.92 -18.24 -4.74
C ALA A 176 -24.22 -17.25 -3.80
N LEU A 177 -23.93 -16.05 -4.29
CA LEU A 177 -23.16 -15.04 -3.58
C LEU A 177 -23.95 -13.74 -3.53
N LYS A 178 -24.02 -13.12 -2.35
CA LYS A 178 -24.58 -11.77 -2.21
C LYS A 178 -23.45 -10.74 -2.14
N ALA A 179 -23.37 -9.89 -3.15
CA ALA A 179 -22.38 -8.82 -3.17
C ALA A 179 -22.66 -7.77 -2.08
N GLN A 180 -21.64 -7.44 -1.29
CA GLN A 180 -21.67 -6.46 -0.21
C GLN A 180 -21.12 -5.11 -0.69
N GLU A 181 -21.67 -4.02 -0.15
CA GLU A 181 -21.15 -2.67 -0.46
C GLU A 181 -19.79 -2.47 0.21
N VAL A 182 -18.83 -1.97 -0.56
CA VAL A 182 -17.46 -1.66 -0.11
C VAL A 182 -17.05 -0.29 -0.66
N CYS A 183 -16.14 0.38 0.03
CA CYS A 183 -15.40 1.50 -0.56
C CYS A 183 -14.63 1.03 -1.80
N ASN A 184 -14.68 1.78 -2.90
CA ASN A 184 -14.08 1.37 -4.18
C ASN A 184 -12.64 1.91 -4.33
N TYR A 185 -11.73 1.33 -3.56
CA TYR A 185 -10.29 1.58 -3.63
C TYR A 185 -9.54 0.24 -3.68
N ARG A 186 -8.35 0.22 -4.30
CA ARG A 186 -7.56 -1.01 -4.50
C ARG A 186 -6.15 -0.89 -3.95
N MET A 187 -5.61 -1.97 -3.41
CA MET A 187 -4.21 -2.06 -3.00
C MET A 187 -3.31 -2.31 -4.21
N LEU A 188 -2.12 -1.72 -4.18
CA LEU A 188 -0.98 -2.10 -4.99
C LEU A 188 0.22 -2.32 -4.05
N TYR A 189 0.57 -3.58 -3.81
CA TYR A 189 1.70 -3.94 -2.97
C TYR A 189 3.00 -3.96 -3.80
N PHE A 190 4.06 -3.34 -3.27
CA PHE A 190 5.39 -3.28 -3.89
C PHE A 190 6.38 -4.15 -3.11
N PRO A 191 6.46 -5.48 -3.39
CA PRO A 191 7.27 -6.42 -2.63
C PRO A 191 8.78 -6.20 -2.75
N ASN A 192 9.22 -5.45 -3.77
CA ASN A 192 10.62 -5.16 -4.03
C ASN A 192 11.08 -3.80 -3.50
N SER A 193 10.15 -2.97 -2.98
CA SER A 193 10.50 -1.66 -2.43
C SER A 193 10.74 -1.74 -0.92
N LEU A 194 12.00 -1.55 -0.50
CA LEU A 194 12.38 -1.47 0.91
C LEU A 194 12.16 -0.07 1.51
N GLU A 195 11.59 0.85 0.74
CA GLU A 195 11.22 2.18 1.24
C GLU A 195 10.13 2.06 2.32
N VAL A 196 10.31 2.76 3.44
CA VAL A 196 9.30 2.87 4.49
C VAL A 196 8.25 3.89 4.03
N ASN A 197 7.33 3.49 3.15
CA ASN A 197 6.34 4.40 2.61
C ASN A 197 5.03 3.68 2.26
N ALA A 198 3.95 4.46 2.26
CA ALA A 198 2.65 4.13 1.69
C ALA A 198 2.07 5.44 1.12
N MET A 199 1.25 5.35 0.08
CA MET A 199 0.66 6.54 -0.53
C MET A 199 -0.69 6.24 -1.18
N ALA A 200 -1.48 7.28 -1.38
CA ALA A 200 -2.79 7.22 -2.00
C ALA A 200 -2.93 8.22 -3.17
N ASP A 201 -3.54 7.81 -4.29
CA ASP A 201 -3.67 8.64 -5.51
C ASP A 201 -5.09 9.15 -5.80
N GLY A 202 -6.04 8.91 -4.89
CA GLY A 202 -7.47 9.15 -5.05
C GLY A 202 -8.29 7.93 -5.49
N LYS A 203 -7.64 6.82 -5.87
CA LYS A 203 -8.28 5.58 -6.34
C LYS A 203 -7.63 4.31 -5.79
N ARG A 204 -6.34 4.38 -5.45
CA ARG A 204 -5.50 3.25 -5.08
C ARG A 204 -4.72 3.60 -3.82
N VAL A 205 -4.31 2.56 -3.10
CA VAL A 205 -3.31 2.62 -2.03
C VAL A 205 -2.08 1.87 -2.53
N PHE A 206 -0.92 2.52 -2.52
CA PHE A 206 0.37 1.93 -2.86
C PHE A 206 1.08 1.64 -1.54
N PHE A 207 1.52 0.40 -1.35
CA PHE A 207 2.07 -0.03 -0.07
C PHE A 207 3.41 -0.74 -0.29
N MET A 208 4.48 -0.18 0.26
CA MET A 208 5.83 -0.68 0.05
C MET A 208 6.20 -1.70 1.13
N ARG A 209 7.04 -2.69 0.77
CA ARG A 209 7.52 -3.70 1.71
C ARG A 209 8.29 -3.12 2.89
N GLY A 210 9.01 -2.01 2.72
CA GLY A 210 9.65 -1.32 3.84
C GLY A 210 8.64 -0.93 4.92
N MET A 211 7.50 -0.36 4.53
CA MET A 211 6.42 -0.01 5.47
C MET A 211 5.81 -1.25 6.14
N TYR A 212 5.58 -2.33 5.37
CA TYR A 212 5.11 -3.60 5.92
C TYR A 212 6.01 -4.11 7.06
N ARG A 213 7.34 -4.02 6.87
CA ARG A 213 8.32 -4.52 7.84
C ARG A 213 8.44 -3.69 9.12
N ILE A 214 8.02 -2.42 9.11
CA ILE A 214 8.03 -1.60 10.34
C ILE A 214 6.82 -1.88 11.22
N ALA A 215 5.70 -2.30 10.63
CA ALA A 215 4.48 -2.64 11.35
C ALA A 215 4.70 -3.97 12.10
N LYS A 216 4.26 -4.01 13.35
CA LYS A 216 4.46 -5.16 14.25
C LYS A 216 3.31 -6.15 14.22
N ASP A 217 2.12 -5.65 13.91
CA ASP A 217 0.88 -6.40 13.95
C ASP A 217 -0.17 -5.77 13.02
N ASP A 218 -1.30 -6.46 12.90
CA ASP A 218 -2.43 -6.09 12.06
C ASP A 218 -3.05 -4.76 12.48
N ASN A 219 -2.95 -4.35 13.75
CA ASN A 219 -3.50 -3.09 14.22
C ASN A 219 -2.71 -1.90 13.68
N GLU A 220 -1.38 -2.01 13.69
CA GLU A 220 -0.51 -1.01 13.07
C GLU A 220 -0.64 -0.97 11.55
N LEU A 221 -0.74 -2.14 10.89
CA LEU A 221 -1.02 -2.21 9.45
C LEU A 221 -2.37 -1.56 9.12
N ALA A 222 -3.42 -1.87 9.88
CA ALA A 222 -4.74 -1.30 9.69
C ALA A 222 -4.76 0.21 9.90
N LEU A 223 -3.97 0.74 10.83
CA LEU A 223 -3.87 2.19 11.04
C LEU A 223 -3.20 2.88 9.84
N ILE A 224 -2.14 2.31 9.27
CA ILE A 224 -1.49 2.85 8.06
C ILE A 224 -2.45 2.78 6.86
N ILE A 225 -3.06 1.62 6.63
CA ILE A 225 -3.98 1.40 5.51
C ILE A 225 -5.21 2.30 5.65
N GLY A 226 -5.77 2.43 6.86
CA GLY A 226 -6.87 3.33 7.18
C GLY A 226 -6.53 4.79 6.87
N HIS A 227 -5.32 5.24 7.21
CA HIS A 227 -4.82 6.58 6.88
C HIS A 227 -4.80 6.84 5.35
N GLU A 228 -4.26 5.91 4.57
CA GLU A 228 -4.23 6.04 3.11
C GLU A 228 -5.63 6.00 2.47
N ILE A 229 -6.54 5.17 3.01
CA ILE A 229 -7.94 5.16 2.58
C ILE A 229 -8.61 6.50 2.93
N ALA A 230 -8.29 7.12 4.07
CA ALA A 230 -8.81 8.43 4.44
C ALA A 230 -8.36 9.53 3.46
N HIS A 231 -7.11 9.53 3.00
CA HIS A 231 -6.67 10.43 1.92
C HIS A 231 -7.52 10.31 0.66
N ASN A 232 -7.86 9.07 0.28
CA ASN A 232 -8.69 8.76 -0.87
C ASN A 232 -10.16 9.22 -0.68
N VAL A 233 -10.75 8.93 0.49
CA VAL A 233 -12.13 9.31 0.82
C VAL A 233 -12.29 10.83 0.86
N MET A 234 -11.33 11.53 1.47
CA MET A 234 -11.35 12.99 1.61
C MET A 234 -10.86 13.74 0.37
N LYS A 235 -10.53 13.00 -0.70
CA LYS A 235 -10.10 13.53 -2.00
C LYS A 235 -8.90 14.50 -1.87
N HIS A 236 -7.97 14.23 -0.93
CA HIS A 236 -6.83 15.11 -0.64
C HIS A 236 -5.97 15.39 -1.88
N SER A 237 -5.70 14.37 -2.69
CA SER A 237 -4.98 14.52 -3.97
C SER A 237 -5.62 15.55 -4.90
N LYS A 238 -6.96 15.52 -5.06
CA LYS A 238 -7.71 16.48 -5.88
C LYS A 238 -7.71 17.89 -5.27
N LYS A 239 -7.91 18.01 -3.95
CA LYS A 239 -7.83 19.30 -3.25
C LYS A 239 -6.45 19.92 -3.41
N LYS A 240 -5.38 19.11 -3.38
CA LYS A 240 -4.00 19.56 -3.61
C LYS A 240 -3.79 20.05 -5.05
N GLU A 241 -4.22 19.29 -6.05
CA GLU A 241 -4.15 19.68 -7.46
C GLU A 241 -4.84 21.04 -7.67
N TRP A 242 -6.04 21.20 -7.10
CA TRP A 242 -6.78 22.45 -7.12
C TRP A 242 -6.04 23.61 -6.43
N ASN A 243 -5.54 23.40 -5.21
CA ASN A 243 -4.78 24.42 -4.48
C ASN A 243 -3.51 24.85 -5.23
N SER A 244 -2.81 23.90 -5.88
CA SER A 244 -1.64 24.20 -6.70
C SER A 244 -1.99 25.01 -7.94
N LEU A 245 -3.13 24.72 -8.59
CA LEU A 245 -3.63 25.48 -9.75
C LEU A 245 -3.83 26.96 -9.39
N TRP A 246 -4.45 27.22 -8.24
CA TRP A 246 -4.75 28.57 -7.77
C TRP A 246 -3.54 29.32 -7.20
N LEU A 247 -2.67 28.63 -6.45
CA LEU A 247 -1.52 29.26 -5.80
C LEU A 247 -0.31 29.44 -6.74
N ARG A 248 -0.14 28.56 -7.74
CA ARG A 248 1.09 28.48 -8.57
C ARG A 248 0.87 28.66 -10.08
N GLY A 249 -0.37 28.86 -10.54
CA GLY A 249 -0.72 29.12 -11.94
C GLY A 249 -0.78 27.86 -12.84
N LEU A 250 -1.43 27.99 -14.01
CA LEU A 250 -1.79 26.89 -14.91
C LEU A 250 -0.60 26.01 -15.40
N ALA A 251 0.58 26.61 -15.59
CA ALA A 251 1.76 25.92 -16.13
C ALA A 251 2.32 24.85 -15.18
N ASN A 252 2.25 25.07 -13.87
CA ASN A 252 2.74 24.12 -12.87
C ASN A 252 1.74 22.97 -12.63
N ALA A 253 0.44 23.23 -12.78
CA ALA A 253 -0.59 22.22 -12.64
C ALA A 253 -0.54 21.14 -13.74
N TYR A 254 -0.19 21.52 -14.99
CA TYR A 254 -0.04 20.55 -16.08
C TYR A 254 1.06 19.51 -15.81
N ASN A 255 2.21 19.95 -15.28
CA ASN A 255 3.32 19.06 -14.96
C ASN A 255 2.99 18.13 -13.78
N ILE A 256 2.34 18.64 -12.71
CA ILE A 256 1.89 17.82 -11.58
C ILE A 256 0.82 16.80 -12.02
N ALA A 257 -0.14 17.22 -12.84
CA ALA A 257 -1.18 16.33 -13.37
C ALA A 257 -0.61 15.24 -14.28
N LEU A 258 0.44 15.54 -15.06
CA LEU A 258 1.15 14.54 -15.86
C LEU A 258 1.84 13.50 -14.96
N ILE A 259 2.57 13.95 -13.94
CA ILE A 259 3.26 13.10 -12.95
C ILE A 259 2.26 12.18 -12.20
N LEU A 260 1.15 12.72 -11.71
CA LEU A 260 0.11 11.92 -11.01
C LEU A 260 -0.58 10.90 -11.93
N ARG A 261 -0.50 11.05 -13.26
CA ARG A 261 -1.14 10.18 -14.25
C ARG A 261 -0.20 9.15 -14.87
N THR A 262 1.12 9.31 -14.77
CA THR A 262 2.10 8.43 -15.41
C THR A 262 2.94 7.66 -14.38
N PRO A 263 2.70 6.36 -14.15
CA PRO A 263 3.43 5.58 -13.16
C PRO A 263 4.84 5.11 -13.59
N TYR A 264 5.28 5.33 -14.85
CA TYR A 264 6.43 4.57 -15.39
C TYR A 264 7.36 5.27 -16.41
N VAL A 265 7.28 6.58 -16.63
CA VAL A 265 8.21 7.25 -17.57
C VAL A 265 8.60 8.61 -17.04
N LEU A 266 9.66 8.67 -16.24
CA LEU A 266 10.36 9.91 -15.95
C LEU A 266 11.87 9.64 -16.03
N ASN A 267 12.55 10.48 -16.79
CA ASN A 267 13.99 10.68 -16.81
C ASN A 267 14.48 11.08 -15.40
N GLU A 268 15.71 10.72 -15.02
CA GLU A 268 16.25 10.85 -13.66
C GLU A 268 16.07 12.27 -13.07
N ASP A 269 16.29 13.32 -13.87
CA ASP A 269 16.07 14.72 -13.46
C ASP A 269 14.58 15.09 -13.24
N MET A 270 13.67 14.46 -13.99
CA MET A 270 12.23 14.65 -13.85
C MET A 270 11.66 13.80 -12.71
N VAL A 271 12.29 12.67 -12.39
CA VAL A 271 12.01 11.88 -11.19
C VAL A 271 12.38 12.69 -9.96
N ASP A 272 13.56 13.33 -9.93
CA ASP A 272 13.96 14.18 -8.80
C ASP A 272 13.09 15.44 -8.66
N TYR A 273 12.71 16.09 -9.77
CA TYR A 273 11.75 17.20 -9.72
C TYR A 273 10.35 16.74 -9.26
N ALA A 274 9.87 15.62 -9.79
CA ALA A 274 8.61 15.01 -9.38
C ALA A 274 8.65 14.65 -7.90
N ILE A 275 9.64 13.88 -7.45
CA ILE A 275 9.82 13.49 -6.04
C ILE A 275 9.95 14.70 -5.12
N ASN A 276 10.60 15.80 -5.54
CA ASN A 276 10.71 17.00 -4.71
C ASN A 276 9.40 17.81 -4.62
N GLU A 277 8.58 17.89 -5.68
CA GLU A 277 7.26 18.53 -5.65
C GLU A 277 6.14 17.61 -5.10
N VAL A 278 6.35 16.29 -5.20
CA VAL A 278 5.56 15.19 -4.62
C VAL A 278 5.92 15.02 -3.13
N ARG A 279 7.13 15.35 -2.67
CA ARG A 279 7.48 15.34 -1.23
C ARG A 279 6.66 16.35 -0.42
N ASP A 280 6.19 17.42 -1.06
CA ASP A 280 5.27 18.41 -0.47
C ASP A 280 3.79 17.97 -0.58
N ILE A 281 3.48 16.66 -0.63
CA ILE A 281 2.13 16.15 -0.97
C ILE A 281 1.03 16.42 0.03
N ASN A 282 1.32 16.46 1.32
CA ASN A 282 0.26 16.67 2.29
C ASN A 282 0.54 17.90 3.14
N SER A 283 -0.42 18.84 3.15
CA SER A 283 -0.43 19.85 4.20
C SER A 283 -0.58 19.14 5.54
N VAL A 284 0.01 19.70 6.60
CA VAL A 284 -0.15 19.15 7.96
C VAL A 284 -1.64 18.99 8.31
N ASP A 285 -2.51 19.83 7.76
CA ASP A 285 -3.95 19.71 7.96
C ASP A 285 -4.57 18.49 7.27
N PHE A 286 -4.15 18.15 6.04
CA PHE A 286 -4.59 16.91 5.38
C PHE A 286 -4.08 15.66 6.11
N GLU A 287 -2.86 15.71 6.64
CA GLU A 287 -2.33 14.62 7.47
C GLU A 287 -3.13 14.44 8.76
N ARG A 288 -3.50 15.54 9.44
CA ARG A 288 -4.34 15.50 10.64
C ARG A 288 -5.74 14.95 10.34
N GLU A 289 -6.33 15.37 9.22
CA GLU A 289 -7.64 14.88 8.76
C GLU A 289 -7.58 13.37 8.44
N ALA A 290 -6.53 12.92 7.75
CA ALA A 290 -6.32 11.50 7.43
C ALA A 290 -6.02 10.65 8.66
N ASP A 291 -5.26 11.16 9.65
CA ASP A 291 -5.04 10.51 10.94
C ASP A 291 -6.34 10.29 11.71
N TYR A 292 -7.16 11.34 11.80
CA TYR A 292 -8.43 11.31 12.50
C TYR A 292 -9.37 10.27 11.88
N ILE A 293 -9.62 10.37 10.58
CA ILE A 293 -10.55 9.47 9.87
C ILE A 293 -9.99 8.06 9.74
N GLY A 294 -8.69 7.91 9.49
CA GLY A 294 -8.02 6.62 9.36
C GLY A 294 -8.09 5.80 10.64
N MET A 295 -7.98 6.44 11.81
CA MET A 295 -8.18 5.78 13.10
C MET A 295 -9.62 5.26 13.26
N TYR A 296 -10.63 6.07 12.88
CA TYR A 296 -12.02 5.60 12.84
C TYR A 296 -12.21 4.41 11.90
N PHE A 297 -11.59 4.45 10.72
CA PHE A 297 -11.68 3.36 9.75
C PHE A 297 -11.13 2.04 10.28
N ALA A 298 -9.96 2.07 10.92
CA ALA A 298 -9.36 0.90 11.57
C ALA A 298 -10.24 0.38 12.73
N GLU A 299 -10.68 1.26 13.63
CA GLU A 299 -11.48 0.90 14.81
C GLU A 299 -12.87 0.36 14.46
N ARG A 300 -13.51 0.89 13.41
CA ARG A 300 -14.77 0.35 12.87
C ARG A 300 -14.60 -1.01 12.21
N ALA A 301 -13.40 -1.28 11.69
CA ALA A 301 -13.05 -2.58 11.13
C ALA A 301 -12.66 -3.63 12.19
N GLY A 302 -12.56 -3.21 13.45
CA GLY A 302 -12.27 -4.08 14.59
C GLY A 302 -10.80 -4.14 15.00
N TYR A 303 -9.95 -3.25 14.46
CA TYR A 303 -8.54 -3.15 14.83
C TYR A 303 -8.36 -2.15 15.98
N ASP A 304 -7.62 -2.55 17.02
CA ASP A 304 -7.38 -1.74 18.21
C ASP A 304 -6.24 -0.74 17.97
N THR A 305 -6.57 0.52 17.83
CA THR A 305 -5.58 1.56 17.51
C THR A 305 -4.84 2.10 18.72
N SER A 306 -5.22 1.71 19.95
CA SER A 306 -4.67 2.27 21.20
C SER A 306 -3.16 2.16 21.32
N ASN A 307 -2.60 1.01 20.92
CA ASN A 307 -1.16 0.80 20.85
C ASN A 307 -0.59 1.10 19.46
N ALA A 308 -1.42 1.04 18.42
CA ALA A 308 -0.99 1.27 17.04
C ALA A 308 -0.46 2.69 16.81
N ILE A 309 -0.95 3.70 17.55
CA ILE A 309 -0.41 5.08 17.47
C ILE A 309 1.09 5.16 17.80
N ARG A 310 1.65 4.17 18.52
CA ARG A 310 3.09 4.10 18.80
C ARG A 310 3.92 3.91 17.54
N LEU A 311 3.30 3.49 16.43
CA LEU A 311 3.91 3.49 15.10
C LEU A 311 4.53 4.85 14.75
N TRP A 312 3.91 5.98 15.09
CA TRP A 312 4.47 7.31 14.83
C TRP A 312 5.83 7.51 15.53
N ARG A 313 5.99 6.96 16.73
CA ARG A 313 7.29 6.99 17.43
C ARG A 313 8.33 6.11 16.74
N LYS A 314 7.93 4.95 16.19
CA LYS A 314 8.83 4.09 15.41
C LYS A 314 9.26 4.77 14.12
N MET A 315 8.31 5.35 13.38
CA MET A 315 8.61 6.15 12.18
C MET A 315 9.58 7.30 12.49
N ALA A 316 9.40 8.00 13.62
CA ALA A 316 10.34 9.04 14.03
C ALA A 316 11.79 8.54 14.22
N VAL A 317 11.97 7.29 14.69
CA VAL A 317 13.27 6.62 14.81
C VAL A 317 13.83 6.24 13.43
N GLU A 318 13.02 5.60 12.58
CA GLU A 318 13.46 5.15 11.24
C GLU A 318 13.95 6.30 10.37
N PHE A 319 13.32 7.47 10.47
CA PHE A 319 13.69 8.65 9.70
C PHE A 319 14.69 9.58 10.41
N SER A 320 15.40 9.08 11.45
CA SER A 320 16.54 9.74 12.09
C SER A 320 16.27 11.21 12.49
N GLY A 321 15.10 11.49 13.08
CA GLY A 321 14.70 12.82 13.52
C GLY A 321 14.17 13.77 12.44
N SER A 322 14.44 13.51 11.16
CA SER A 322 13.93 14.34 10.04
C SER A 322 12.40 14.24 9.86
N ALA A 323 11.79 13.14 10.32
CA ALA A 323 10.34 13.00 10.43
C ALA A 323 9.71 13.84 11.55
N ILE A 324 10.50 14.25 12.56
CA ILE A 324 10.05 15.12 13.65
C ILE A 324 9.82 16.55 13.13
N GLU A 325 10.59 16.97 12.11
CA GLU A 325 10.68 18.36 11.64
C GLU A 325 10.30 18.59 10.16
N LYS A 326 9.57 17.65 9.51
CA LYS A 326 8.91 17.79 8.18
C LYS A 326 9.70 17.37 6.91
N ARG A 327 10.40 16.22 6.88
CA ARG A 327 11.14 15.78 5.67
C ARG A 327 10.65 14.51 4.95
N ASN A 328 9.39 14.12 5.09
CA ASN A 328 8.80 12.96 4.39
C ASN A 328 7.45 13.33 3.73
N THR A 329 6.94 12.43 2.87
CA THR A 329 5.58 12.48 2.29
C THR A 329 4.49 12.57 3.38
N HIS A 330 4.71 11.87 4.50
CA HIS A 330 3.85 11.88 5.69
C HIS A 330 4.69 12.07 6.97
N PRO A 331 5.02 13.31 7.40
CA PRO A 331 5.90 13.52 8.55
C PRO A 331 5.22 13.09 9.86
N ALA A 332 5.77 12.08 10.53
CA ALA A 332 5.29 11.55 11.81
C ALA A 332 5.62 12.49 12.99
N THR A 333 5.09 13.72 12.97
CA THR A 333 5.42 14.76 13.95
C THR A 333 4.90 14.44 15.34
N ALA A 334 5.55 15.01 16.37
CA ALA A 334 5.08 14.92 17.75
C ALA A 334 3.67 15.49 17.94
N GLU A 335 3.33 16.52 17.16
CA GLU A 335 1.99 17.10 17.14
C GLU A 335 0.94 16.08 16.67
N ARG A 336 1.15 15.41 15.54
CA ARG A 336 0.23 14.37 15.03
C ARG A 336 0.03 13.25 16.04
N PHE A 337 1.10 12.82 16.71
CA PHE A 337 1.00 11.83 17.79
C PHE A 337 0.05 12.29 18.92
N VAL A 338 0.13 13.57 19.33
CA VAL A 338 -0.78 14.11 20.35
C VAL A 338 -2.23 14.16 19.84
N TYR A 339 -2.46 14.52 18.59
CA TYR A 339 -3.82 14.46 18.00
C TYR A 339 -4.37 13.05 17.92
N LEU A 340 -3.56 12.08 17.49
CA LEU A 340 -3.94 10.65 17.49
C LEU A 340 -4.35 10.18 18.90
N GLN A 341 -3.64 10.61 19.95
CA GLN A 341 -4.03 10.30 21.33
C GLN A 341 -5.40 10.89 21.69
N LYS A 342 -5.68 12.13 21.27
CA LYS A 342 -7.00 12.75 21.46
C LYS A 342 -8.11 12.01 20.71
N THR A 343 -7.86 11.60 19.46
CA THR A 343 -8.79 10.80 18.66
C THR A 343 -9.09 9.45 19.31
N HIS A 344 -8.07 8.78 19.84
CA HIS A 344 -8.25 7.54 20.58
C HIS A 344 -9.16 7.76 21.80
N ASP A 345 -8.93 8.82 22.57
CA ASP A 345 -9.74 9.12 23.76
C ASP A 345 -11.20 9.47 23.39
N GLU A 346 -11.42 10.14 22.26
CA GLU A 346 -12.74 10.39 21.68
C GLU A 346 -13.45 9.08 21.28
N ILE A 347 -12.78 8.20 20.52
CA ILE A 347 -13.35 6.89 20.12
C ILE A 347 -13.68 6.04 21.35
N LYS A 348 -12.79 6.04 22.35
CA LYS A 348 -13.00 5.35 23.61
C LYS A 348 -14.23 5.90 24.35
N ALA A 349 -14.39 7.22 24.42
CA ALA A 349 -15.56 7.84 25.03
C ALA A 349 -16.85 7.48 24.27
N LYS A 350 -16.84 7.51 22.92
CA LYS A 350 -17.98 7.08 22.11
C LYS A 350 -18.37 5.63 22.40
N ARG A 351 -17.40 4.71 22.47
CA ARG A 351 -17.65 3.29 22.83
C ARG A 351 -18.27 3.15 24.22
N GLN A 352 -17.71 3.82 25.23
CA GLN A 352 -18.21 3.77 26.60
C GLN A 352 -19.65 4.28 26.72
N ASN A 353 -20.02 5.25 25.87
CA ASN A 353 -21.35 5.83 25.83
C ASN A 353 -22.30 5.13 24.83
N ASN A 354 -21.92 3.98 24.25
CA ASN A 354 -22.67 3.27 23.20
C ASN A 354 -23.05 4.16 22.01
N GLN A 355 -22.21 5.12 21.66
CA GLN A 355 -22.41 6.00 20.52
C GLN A 355 -21.86 5.35 19.24
N PRO A 356 -22.46 5.62 18.07
CA PRO A 356 -21.90 5.21 16.79
C PRO A 356 -20.48 5.75 16.62
N LEU A 357 -19.58 4.89 16.11
CA LEU A 357 -18.23 5.31 15.72
C LEU A 357 -18.30 6.00 14.36
N ILE A 358 -18.76 7.24 14.35
CA ILE A 358 -18.78 8.11 13.17
C ILE A 358 -17.87 9.29 13.48
N PRO A 359 -16.90 9.60 12.60
CA PRO A 359 -16.03 10.76 12.78
C PRO A 359 -16.84 12.05 12.65
N GLU A 360 -16.53 13.03 13.49
CA GLU A 360 -17.13 14.37 13.49
C GLU A 360 -16.53 15.21 12.36
N VAL A 361 -17.00 14.97 11.13
CA VAL A 361 -16.54 15.71 9.94
C VAL A 361 -17.70 16.44 9.26
N THR A 362 -17.44 17.67 8.82
CA THR A 362 -18.36 18.38 7.92
C THR A 362 -18.17 17.85 6.51
N TRP A 363 -18.99 16.86 6.13
CA TRP A 363 -19.05 16.38 4.75
C TRP A 363 -19.60 17.49 3.84
N ARG A 364 -18.72 18.34 3.29
CA ARG A 364 -19.10 19.30 2.25
C ARG A 364 -19.42 18.50 0.98
N ASP A 365 -20.72 18.29 0.75
CA ASP A 365 -21.33 17.70 -0.44
C ASP A 365 -20.71 18.27 -1.72
N ASP A 366 -20.04 17.41 -2.51
CA ASP A 366 -19.60 17.38 -3.92
C ASP A 366 -19.51 18.66 -4.78
N ARG A 367 -19.55 19.84 -4.19
CA ARG A 367 -19.42 21.15 -4.82
C ARG A 367 -18.22 21.83 -4.21
N ILE A 368 -17.30 22.22 -5.08
CA ILE A 368 -16.22 23.13 -4.74
C ILE A 368 -16.89 24.47 -4.37
N ASP A 369 -17.15 24.68 -3.09
CA ASP A 369 -17.36 26.02 -2.53
C ASP A 369 -16.29 26.25 -1.46
N ILE A 370 -15.29 27.04 -1.87
CA ILE A 370 -14.34 27.67 -0.96
C ILE A 370 -15.10 28.81 -0.28
N ASP A 371 -15.84 28.48 0.77
CA ASP A 371 -16.14 29.45 1.80
C ASP A 371 -15.05 29.36 2.87
N LEU A 372 -14.18 30.36 2.83
CA LEU A 372 -13.25 30.73 3.88
C LEU A 372 -14.04 30.90 5.18
N VAL A 373 -13.78 30.05 6.16
CA VAL A 373 -14.20 30.32 7.53
C VAL A 373 -13.39 31.52 8.01
N ASP A 374 -14.06 32.66 8.13
CA ASP A 374 -13.53 33.87 8.74
C ASP A 374 -13.26 33.61 10.23
N LEU A 375 -11.99 33.39 10.58
CA LEU A 375 -11.51 33.19 11.94
C LEU A 375 -11.44 34.50 12.76
N SER A 376 -12.01 35.62 12.28
CA SER A 376 -12.01 36.89 13.01
C SER A 376 -13.04 37.00 14.14
N LYS A 377 -13.80 35.94 14.46
CA LYS A 377 -14.86 35.96 15.50
C LYS A 377 -14.67 34.95 16.64
N ALA A 378 -13.44 34.59 16.98
CA ALA A 378 -13.14 33.85 18.20
C ALA A 378 -12.61 34.80 19.30
N ASP A 379 -13.44 35.71 19.77
CA ASP A 379 -13.22 36.47 21.01
C ASP A 379 -14.03 35.83 22.17
N GLY A 380 -13.54 34.69 22.64
CA GLY A 380 -14.00 34.07 23.88
C GLY A 380 -12.80 33.70 24.74
N THR A 381 -12.44 34.59 25.66
CA THR A 381 -11.35 34.41 26.63
C THR A 381 -11.40 33.05 27.34
N PRO A 382 -10.27 32.34 27.54
CA PRO A 382 -10.24 31.11 28.32
C PRO A 382 -10.15 31.43 29.82
N ASP A 383 -11.16 31.03 30.58
CA ASP A 383 -11.01 30.80 32.02
C ASP A 383 -10.05 29.63 32.24
N THR A 384 -8.98 29.90 32.98
CA THR A 384 -8.00 28.91 33.40
C THR A 384 -8.43 28.31 34.73
N PRO A 385 -8.64 26.99 34.86
CA PRO A 385 -8.63 26.35 36.15
C PRO A 385 -7.20 25.96 36.51
N ALA A 386 -6.67 26.62 37.53
CA ALA A 386 -5.51 26.12 38.27
C ALA A 386 -5.86 24.76 38.90
N TYR A 387 -5.00 23.76 38.70
CA TYR A 387 -4.99 22.54 39.50
C TYR A 387 -3.60 22.37 40.17
N PRO A 388 -3.57 21.86 41.41
CA PRO A 388 -2.36 21.68 42.21
C PRO A 388 -1.44 20.57 41.70
#